data_AF-A0A969HEV6-F1
#
_entry.id   AF-A0A969HEV6-F1
#
_cell.length_a   1.000
_cell.length_b   1.000
_cell.length_c   1.000
_cell.angle_alpha   90.00
_cell.angle_beta   90.00
_cell.angle_gamma   90.00
#
_symmetry.space_group_name_H-M   'P 1'
#
loop_
_entity.id
_entity.type
_entity.pdbx_description
1 polymer ?
#
loop_
_entity_poly.entity_id
_entity_poly.type
_entity_poly.pdbx_seq_one_letter_code
_entity_poly.pdbx_strand_id
1 'polypeptide(L)' 'MNNSSKAHHSPFTSALLVVAKRPAPGQTKTRLSPPLSPDQAAALYECFLRIPSI' A
#
# COMPACT_ATOMS: atom_id res chain seq x y z
N MET A 1 11.51 -12.21 48.47
CA MET A 1 10.95 -11.14 47.62
C MET A 1 11.66 -11.19 46.26
N ASN A 2 11.06 -11.83 45.26
CA ASN A 2 11.59 -11.89 43.89
C ASN A 2 10.43 -11.84 42.88
N ASN A 3 9.88 -10.64 42.66
CA ASN A 3 8.95 -10.40 41.56
C ASN A 3 9.74 -10.40 40.24
N SER A 4 9.84 -11.57 39.62
CA SER A 4 10.25 -11.70 38.22
C SER A 4 9.13 -11.17 37.34
N SER A 5 9.36 -10.00 36.75
CA SER A 5 8.49 -9.38 35.75
C SER A 5 8.25 -10.34 34.57
N LYS A 6 7.08 -10.99 34.54
CA LYS A 6 6.57 -11.64 33.33
C LYS A 6 6.07 -10.55 32.39
N ALA A 7 6.86 -10.24 31.35
CA ALA A 7 6.38 -9.46 30.23
C ALA A 7 5.27 -10.25 29.51
N HIS A 8 4.03 -9.77 29.61
CA HIS A 8 2.89 -10.29 28.87
C HIS A 8 3.05 -9.90 27.39
N HIS A 9 3.56 -10.80 26.55
CA HIS A 9 3.51 -10.64 25.09
C HIS A 9 2.14 -11.12 24.60
N SER A 10 1.13 -10.24 24.61
CA SER A 10 -0.09 -10.49 23.83
C SER A 10 0.27 -10.37 22.34
N PRO A 11 -0.13 -11.31 21.48
CA PRO A 11 0.09 -11.19 20.04
C PRO A 11 -0.78 -10.05 19.53
N PHE A 12 -0.23 -8.84 19.43
CA PHE A 12 -0.94 -7.73 18.82
C PHE A 12 -1.03 -7.98 17.31
N THR A 13 -2.25 -8.22 16.81
CA THR A 13 -2.52 -8.26 15.38
C THR A 13 -2.31 -6.86 14.82
N SER A 14 -1.22 -6.67 14.09
CA SER A 14 -0.95 -5.42 13.38
C SER A 14 -1.69 -5.42 12.04
N ALA A 15 -2.38 -4.32 11.74
CA ALA A 15 -3.06 -4.12 10.47
C ALA A 15 -2.40 -2.98 9.68
N LEU A 16 -2.29 -3.15 8.37
CA LEU A 16 -1.85 -2.11 7.43
C LEU A 16 -3.02 -1.72 6.53
N LEU A 17 -3.44 -0.46 6.57
CA LEU A 17 -4.46 0.08 5.67
C LEU A 17 -3.79 0.84 4.51
N VAL A 18 -4.07 0.44 3.28
CA VAL A 18 -3.62 1.13 2.07
C VAL A 18 -4.82 1.80 1.41
N VAL A 19 -4.77 3.13 1.24
CA VAL A 19 -5.79 3.89 0.52
C VAL A 19 -5.31 4.14 -0.90
N ALA A 20 -6.10 3.74 -1.88
CA ALA A 20 -5.81 3.88 -3.30
C ALA A 20 -7.07 4.27 -4.09
N LYS A 21 -6.90 4.99 -5.19
CA LYS A 21 -7.97 5.24 -6.17
C LYS A 21 -7.88 4.17 -7.25
N ARG A 22 -9.02 3.68 -7.78
CA ARG A 22 -9.03 2.73 -8.92
C ARG A 22 -8.18 3.30 -10.08
N PRO A 23 -7.15 2.58 -10.55
CA PRO A 23 -6.35 3.03 -11.68
C PRO A 23 -7.22 3.22 -12.92
N ALA A 24 -7.15 4.42 -13.50
CA ALA A 24 -7.91 4.79 -14.68
C ALA A 24 -7.19 5.89 -15.47
N PRO A 25 -7.11 5.78 -16.82
CA PRO A 25 -6.47 6.78 -17.67
C PRO A 25 -7.03 8.17 -17.43
N GLY A 26 -6.14 9.16 -17.26
CA GLY A 26 -6.51 10.57 -17.06
C GLY A 26 -7.17 10.87 -15.71
N GLN A 27 -7.40 9.87 -14.85
CA GLN A 27 -8.09 10.01 -13.57
C GLN A 27 -7.19 9.73 -12.36
N THR A 28 -6.07 9.03 -12.58
CA THR A 28 -5.06 8.70 -11.57
C THR A 28 -3.68 9.06 -12.07
N LYS A 29 -2.80 9.48 -11.16
CA LYS A 29 -1.38 9.80 -11.45
C LYS A 29 -1.20 10.73 -12.66
N THR A 30 -2.08 11.71 -12.82
CA THR A 30 -2.11 12.63 -13.97
C THR A 30 -0.83 13.47 -14.12
N ARG A 31 -0.09 13.71 -13.03
CA ARG A 31 1.24 14.35 -13.07
C ARG A 31 2.32 13.54 -13.78
N LEU A 32 2.08 12.25 -14.08
CA LEU A 32 2.99 11.43 -14.88
C LEU A 32 2.83 11.64 -16.40
N SER A 33 1.79 12.38 -16.82
CA SER A 33 1.59 12.81 -18.20
C SER A 33 1.93 14.31 -18.31
N PRO A 34 2.62 14.78 -19.37
CA PRO A 34 2.87 14.14 -20.65
C PRO A 34 4.02 13.11 -20.79
N PRO A 35 4.99 12.95 -19.86
CA PRO A 35 6.08 11.97 -20.06
C PRO A 35 5.61 10.54 -20.35
N LEU A 36 4.46 10.15 -19.79
CA LEU A 36 3.74 8.92 -20.10
C LEU A 36 2.37 9.26 -20.69
N SER A 37 1.86 8.41 -21.58
CA SER A 37 0.44 8.48 -21.96
C SER A 37 -0.47 8.23 -20.75
N PRO A 38 -1.73 8.71 -20.76
CA PRO A 38 -2.68 8.44 -19.68
C PRO A 38 -2.84 6.93 -19.37
N ASP A 39 -2.80 6.09 -20.40
CA ASP A 39 -2.84 4.62 -20.26
C ASP A 39 -1.58 4.07 -19.61
N GLN A 40 -0.40 4.54 -20.03
CA GLN A 40 0.88 4.14 -19.43
C GLN A 40 0.97 4.55 -17.95
N ALA A 41 0.48 5.73 -17.59
CA ALA A 41 0.44 6.20 -16.21
C ALA A 41 -0.50 5.35 -15.34
N ALA A 42 -1.67 4.98 -15.87
CA ALA A 42 -2.61 4.08 -15.16
C ALA A 42 -2.04 2.67 -14.99
N ALA A 43 -1.43 2.10 -16.03
CA ALA A 43 -0.79 0.79 -15.98
C ALA A 43 0.39 0.75 -14.99
N LEU A 44 1.22 1.79 -14.96
CA LEU A 44 2.29 1.91 -13.97
C LEU A 44 1.73 1.99 -12.55
N TYR A 45 0.63 2.71 -12.34
CA TYR A 45 -0.01 2.79 -11.03
C TYR A 45 -0.59 1.44 -10.59
N GLU A 46 -1.19 0.67 -11.51
CA GLU A 46 -1.65 -0.70 -11.26
C GLU A 46 -0.50 -1.57 -10.73
N CYS A 47 0.69 -1.45 -11.33
CA CYS A 47 1.88 -2.17 -10.87
C CYS A 47 2.30 -1.79 -9.44
N PHE A 48 2.09 -0.55 -8.99
CA PHE A 48 2.38 -0.15 -7.61
C PHE A 48 1.41 -0.72 -6.59
N LEU A 49 0.15 -0.97 -7.01
CA LEU A 49 -0.90 -1.51 -6.14
C LEU A 49 -0.88 -3.04 -6.09
N ARG A 50 -0.18 -3.69 -7.02
CA ARG A 50 -0.06 -5.15 -7.05
C ARG A 50 0.81 -5.62 -5.89
N ILE A 51 0.15 -6.07 -4.82
CA ILE A 51 0.79 -6.76 -3.69
C ILE A 51 0.85 -8.25 -4.05
N PRO A 52 2.04 -8.88 -4.15
CA PRO A 52 2.13 -10.33 -4.26
C PRO A 52 1.57 -10.95 -2.98
N SER A 53 0.76 -11.99 -3.11
CA SER A 53 0.15 -12.71 -1.99
C SER A 53 1.25 -13.14 -1.00
N ILE A 54 1.21 -12.55 0.20
CA ILE A 54 1.92 -13.02 1.40
C ILE A 54 1.27 -14.32 1.87
#